data_AF-A0A3P9N9S1-F1
#
_entry.id   AF-A0A3P9N9S1-F1
#
_cell.length_a   1.000
_cell.length_b   1.000
_cell.length_c   1.000
_cell.angle_alpha   90.00
_cell.angle_beta   90.00
_cell.angle_gamma   90.00
#
_symmetry.space_group_name_H-M   'P 1'
#
loop_
_entity.id
_entity.type
_entity.pdbx_description
1 polymer ?
#
loop_
_entity_poly.entity_id
_entity_poly.type
_entity_poly.pdbx_seq_one_letter_code
_entity_poly.pdbx_strand_id
1 'polypeptide(L)'
;MPPKKGKKGKKGKAGKVNPFMLLDSAPIQDMTKDQLWDFALRIQEELETVRKEKGLFKPERDKTQTVWNTTKKDLEEYEVQLRNTTVERSEVDERHREEMTVYQQKMKHVLSEQHNAVSEVKTDAVTFRSLQQKQNTELELDLRRQLRNLQMDNKEKRLQEHSSIKMLKLNHQRELMRLGGEFERRMQVLEVQKLVTTRSLAEMFQRKLMNALTEIDTFNKCHLVSLNKEHDNKRERTELTFEEFLDTKHYEHHTWKGELKKLQNQKLRWEKKISAAQQENQRLKTTLQEVQQKLPELHRRLQEHQHSKQRMEEYRAQQKLVDQELRDLTVEHELLLQAFQKTQQERDELLRRQTQSILDVQQRSGLKKILLQRKLEALSQTLEKKEAQLSAALSVCSVEPTARSNAANKLQEILESKRTAMEALQLDLDQGTQEYEQLLQRLKGDLEAAGILLFQFPFNAAQKVLEEVRSDLKAQPDRHQKDIPK
;
A
#
# COMPACT_ATOMS: atom_id res chain seq x y z
N MET A 1 83.21 -51.87 -19.00
CA MET A 1 84.62 -51.55 -18.68
C MET A 1 85.08 -52.38 -17.49
N PRO A 2 86.36 -52.79 -17.45
CA PRO A 2 86.94 -53.87 -16.62
C PRO A 2 87.47 -53.30 -15.25
N PRO A 3 88.14 -54.05 -14.33
CA PRO A 3 88.95 -55.23 -14.64
C PRO A 3 89.10 -56.41 -13.66
N LYS A 4 89.46 -57.52 -14.31
CA LYS A 4 90.23 -58.69 -13.86
C LYS A 4 91.58 -58.32 -13.20
N LYS A 5 92.03 -59.16 -12.27
CA LYS A 5 93.38 -59.74 -12.10
C LYS A 5 93.27 -60.74 -10.93
N GLY A 6 93.83 -61.94 -10.87
CA GLY A 6 94.80 -62.63 -11.71
C GLY A 6 95.73 -63.47 -10.80
N LYS A 7 95.93 -64.75 -11.19
CA LYS A 7 97.07 -65.67 -10.90
C LYS A 7 97.29 -66.15 -9.44
N LYS A 8 97.26 -67.46 -9.17
CA LYS A 8 98.21 -68.57 -9.48
C LYS A 8 99.49 -68.58 -8.61
N GLY A 9 99.66 -69.69 -7.89
CA GLY A 9 100.96 -70.27 -7.51
C GLY A 9 100.78 -71.28 -6.37
N LYS A 10 101.47 -72.41 -6.25
CA LYS A 10 102.33 -73.21 -7.13
C LYS A 10 102.56 -74.51 -6.35
N LYS A 11 102.47 -75.68 -6.99
CA LYS A 11 102.90 -76.98 -6.43
C LYS A 11 104.41 -76.96 -6.18
N GLY A 12 104.83 -77.43 -5.00
CA GLY A 12 106.19 -77.88 -4.69
C GLY A 12 106.12 -79.34 -4.24
N LYS A 13 107.02 -80.16 -4.77
CA LYS A 13 107.02 -81.64 -4.75
C LYS A 13 108.30 -82.09 -4.05
N ALA A 14 108.25 -83.30 -3.51
CA ALA A 14 109.35 -84.21 -3.20
C ALA A 14 109.95 -84.16 -1.79
N GLY A 15 109.95 -85.35 -1.18
CA GLY A 15 110.56 -85.63 0.12
C GLY A 15 109.99 -86.91 0.72
N LYS A 16 110.04 -88.03 -0.01
CA LYS A 16 109.79 -89.37 0.53
C LYS A 16 110.85 -89.64 1.62
N VAL A 17 110.41 -89.80 2.86
CA VAL A 17 111.07 -90.69 3.81
C VAL A 17 109.99 -91.66 4.27
N ASN A 18 110.18 -92.94 3.95
CA ASN A 18 109.40 -94.05 4.48
C ASN A 18 109.93 -94.31 5.90
N PRO A 19 109.16 -94.08 6.97
CA PRO A 19 109.56 -94.44 8.34
C PRO A 19 109.09 -95.86 8.67
N PHE A 20 109.31 -96.82 7.75
CA PHE A 20 108.94 -98.22 8.01
C PHE A 20 110.02 -99.01 8.77
N MET A 21 111.18 -98.41 9.02
CA MET A 21 112.29 -99.11 9.70
C MET A 21 113.01 -98.22 10.70
N LEU A 22 112.28 -97.77 11.74
CA LEU A 22 112.90 -97.37 12.99
C LEU A 22 111.88 -97.60 14.11
N LEU A 23 112.12 -98.60 14.96
CA LEU A 23 111.36 -98.81 16.18
C LEU A 23 112.34 -98.96 17.35
N ASP A 24 112.15 -98.10 18.35
CA ASP A 24 112.78 -98.01 19.67
C ASP A 24 113.96 -98.97 19.97
N SER A 25 115.10 -98.65 19.37
CA SER A 25 116.42 -98.93 19.95
C SER A 25 116.79 -100.40 20.24
N ALA A 26 116.47 -101.33 19.34
CA ALA A 26 117.28 -102.55 19.13
C ALA A 26 116.95 -103.24 17.79
N PRO A 27 117.93 -103.83 17.08
CA PRO A 27 117.68 -104.64 15.89
C PRO A 27 116.93 -105.93 16.26
N ILE A 28 115.89 -106.26 15.49
CA ILE A 28 115.05 -107.47 15.63
C ILE A 28 115.88 -108.78 15.68
N GLN A 29 117.14 -108.73 15.26
CA GLN A 29 118.05 -109.87 15.22
C GLN A 29 118.64 -110.27 16.59
N ASP A 30 118.49 -109.45 17.63
CA ASP A 30 119.04 -109.70 18.98
C ASP A 30 117.96 -109.92 20.08
N MET A 31 116.67 -110.05 19.71
CA MET A 31 115.58 -110.25 20.69
C MET A 31 115.34 -111.74 21.00
N THR A 32 115.30 -112.07 22.28
CA THR A 32 114.92 -113.42 22.78
C THR A 32 113.48 -113.79 22.38
N LYS A 33 113.20 -115.08 22.17
CA LYS A 33 111.91 -115.62 21.69
C LYS A 33 110.68 -115.04 22.43
N ASP A 34 110.77 -114.85 23.74
CA ASP A 34 109.66 -114.32 24.55
C ASP A 34 109.40 -112.82 24.28
N GLN A 35 110.44 -112.03 24.04
CA GLN A 35 110.29 -110.62 23.68
C GLN A 35 109.69 -110.43 22.27
N LEU A 36 109.97 -111.36 21.35
CA LEU A 36 109.30 -111.41 20.04
C LEU A 36 107.83 -111.82 20.17
N TRP A 37 107.47 -112.70 21.11
CA TRP A 37 106.09 -113.08 21.38
C TRP A 37 105.27 -111.96 22.00
N ASP A 38 105.79 -111.25 23.00
CA ASP A 38 105.13 -110.09 23.60
C ASP A 38 104.92 -108.96 22.58
N PHE A 39 105.90 -108.76 21.68
CA PHE A 39 105.77 -107.80 20.59
C PHE A 39 104.68 -108.22 19.58
N ALA A 40 104.62 -109.51 19.23
CA ALA A 40 103.56 -110.04 18.37
C ALA A 40 102.17 -109.89 19.03
N LEU A 41 102.08 -110.09 20.35
CA LEU A 41 100.84 -109.92 21.11
C LEU A 41 100.38 -108.46 21.15
N ARG A 42 101.29 -107.53 21.43
CA ARG A 42 101.00 -106.08 21.40
C ARG A 42 100.55 -105.63 20.01
N ILE A 43 101.24 -106.07 18.96
CA ILE A 43 100.81 -105.78 17.58
C ILE A 43 99.42 -106.37 17.35
N GLN A 44 99.10 -107.57 17.83
CA GLN A 44 97.77 -108.15 17.68
C GLN A 44 96.69 -107.34 18.43
N GLU A 45 96.95 -106.93 19.67
CA GLU A 45 96.04 -106.09 20.48
C GLU A 45 95.83 -104.70 19.83
N GLU A 46 96.90 -104.07 19.34
CA GLU A 46 96.84 -102.84 18.55
C GLU A 46 96.05 -103.04 17.25
N LEU A 47 96.21 -104.18 16.58
CA LEU A 47 95.45 -104.49 15.37
C LEU A 47 93.96 -104.72 15.69
N GLU A 48 93.63 -105.33 16.82
CA GLU A 48 92.26 -105.53 17.28
C GLU A 48 91.58 -104.25 17.75
N THR A 49 92.29 -103.37 18.47
CA THR A 49 91.80 -102.04 18.87
C THR A 49 91.56 -101.16 17.65
N VAL A 50 92.52 -101.08 16.72
CA VAL A 50 92.36 -100.38 15.45
C VAL A 50 91.20 -100.97 14.63
N ARG A 51 90.96 -102.30 14.68
CA ARG A 51 89.78 -102.92 14.05
C ARG A 51 88.47 -102.50 14.70
N LYS A 52 88.40 -102.42 16.04
CA LYS A 52 87.21 -101.95 16.78
C LYS A 52 86.92 -100.49 16.49
N GLU A 53 87.95 -99.63 16.51
CA GLU A 53 87.84 -98.21 16.14
C GLU A 53 87.39 -98.05 14.69
N LYS A 54 88.00 -98.78 13.75
CA LYS A 54 87.57 -98.82 12.33
C LYS A 54 86.13 -99.30 12.16
N GLY A 55 85.65 -100.17 13.05
CA GLY A 55 84.26 -100.60 13.14
C GLY A 55 83.31 -99.46 13.55
N LEU A 56 83.73 -98.59 14.49
CA LEU A 56 82.98 -97.44 15.00
C LEU A 56 82.97 -96.23 14.05
N PHE A 57 84.04 -96.05 13.27
CA PHE A 57 84.11 -94.95 12.30
C PHE A 57 83.03 -95.00 11.22
N LYS A 58 82.54 -96.20 10.85
CA LYS A 58 81.44 -96.34 9.89
C LYS A 58 80.12 -95.75 10.40
N PRO A 59 79.55 -96.19 11.55
CA PRO A 59 78.32 -95.62 12.08
C PRO A 59 78.46 -94.16 12.48
N GLU A 60 79.64 -93.69 12.93
CA GLU A 60 79.86 -92.27 13.20
C GLU A 60 79.86 -91.43 11.92
N ARG A 61 80.53 -91.90 10.85
CA ARG A 61 80.45 -91.28 9.53
C ARG A 61 79.01 -91.26 9.04
N ASP A 62 78.27 -92.36 9.17
CA ASP A 62 76.89 -92.44 8.70
C ASP A 62 75.96 -91.54 9.52
N LYS A 63 76.16 -91.42 10.84
CA LYS A 63 75.47 -90.43 11.67
C LYS A 63 75.78 -89.00 11.23
N THR A 64 77.06 -88.68 11.02
CA THR A 64 77.49 -87.35 10.56
C THR A 64 76.93 -87.04 9.18
N GLN A 65 76.91 -88.04 8.29
CA GLN A 65 76.34 -87.93 6.96
C GLN A 65 74.83 -87.72 7.01
N THR A 66 74.11 -88.44 7.87
CA THR A 66 72.67 -88.24 8.08
C THR A 66 72.40 -86.85 8.62
N VAL A 67 73.10 -86.43 9.68
CA VAL A 67 72.94 -85.07 10.25
C VAL A 67 73.25 -84.00 9.20
N TRP A 68 74.31 -84.17 8.40
CA TRP A 68 74.63 -83.25 7.31
C TRP A 68 73.56 -83.24 6.22
N ASN A 69 73.05 -84.41 5.82
CA ASN A 69 71.97 -84.51 4.84
C ASN A 69 70.67 -83.87 5.35
N THR A 70 70.31 -84.07 6.62
CA THR A 70 69.11 -83.47 7.24
C THR A 70 69.28 -81.97 7.37
N THR A 71 70.37 -81.49 7.96
CA THR A 71 70.61 -80.03 8.11
C THR A 71 70.72 -79.31 6.76
N LYS A 72 71.27 -79.97 5.74
CA LYS A 72 71.27 -79.46 4.36
C LYS A 72 69.85 -79.35 3.79
N LYS A 73 69.01 -80.37 3.97
CA LYS A 73 67.59 -80.33 3.55
C LYS A 73 66.82 -79.25 4.31
N ASP A 74 66.97 -79.17 5.62
CA ASP A 74 66.32 -78.16 6.44
C ASP A 74 66.73 -76.74 6.00
N LEU A 75 68.02 -76.53 5.70
CA LEU A 75 68.51 -75.27 5.15
C LEU A 75 67.87 -74.96 3.79
N GLU A 76 67.83 -75.93 2.87
CA GLU A 76 67.16 -75.78 1.58
C GLU A 76 65.66 -75.47 1.74
N GLU A 77 64.97 -76.10 2.69
CA GLU A 77 63.56 -75.84 3.01
C GLU A 77 63.35 -74.43 3.59
N TYR A 78 64.17 -74.00 4.55
CA TYR A 78 64.10 -72.63 5.08
C TYR A 78 64.44 -71.57 4.04
N GLU A 79 65.41 -71.83 3.16
CA GLU A 79 65.70 -70.93 2.04
C GLU A 79 64.50 -70.79 1.10
N VAL A 80 63.81 -71.89 0.79
CA VAL A 80 62.59 -71.87 -0.02
C VAL A 80 61.45 -71.15 0.70
N GLN A 81 61.24 -71.40 2.00
CA GLN A 81 60.23 -70.68 2.80
C GLN A 81 60.52 -69.17 2.88
N LEU A 82 61.79 -68.77 3.05
CA LEU A 82 62.19 -67.37 3.06
C LEU A 82 61.91 -66.71 1.71
N ARG A 83 62.19 -67.41 0.60
CA ARG A 83 61.85 -66.93 -0.75
C ARG A 83 60.34 -66.79 -0.92
N ASN A 84 59.56 -67.80 -0.53
CA ASN A 84 58.10 -67.77 -0.62
C ASN A 84 57.51 -66.60 0.20
N THR A 85 57.91 -66.45 1.45
CA THR A 85 57.45 -65.33 2.31
C THR A 85 57.87 -63.96 1.77
N THR A 86 59.03 -63.86 1.10
CA THR A 86 59.46 -62.63 0.44
C THR A 86 58.60 -62.33 -0.79
N VAL A 87 58.25 -63.34 -1.58
CA VAL A 87 57.33 -63.22 -2.72
C VAL A 87 55.93 -62.82 -2.24
N GLU A 88 55.39 -63.49 -1.22
CA GLU A 88 54.09 -63.15 -0.62
C GLU A 88 54.05 -61.71 -0.11
N ARG A 89 55.10 -61.24 0.58
CA ARG A 89 55.22 -59.84 0.99
C ARG A 89 55.22 -58.89 -0.22
N SER A 90 55.96 -59.23 -1.27
CA SER A 90 56.01 -58.41 -2.48
C SER A 90 54.66 -58.35 -3.21
N GLU A 91 53.92 -59.46 -3.27
CA GLU A 91 52.59 -59.51 -3.85
C GLU A 91 51.58 -58.68 -3.04
N VAL A 92 51.65 -58.75 -1.70
CA VAL A 92 50.80 -57.92 -0.82
C VAL A 92 51.13 -56.43 -1.01
N ASP A 93 52.41 -56.07 -1.11
CA ASP A 93 52.83 -54.69 -1.39
C ASP A 93 52.38 -54.22 -2.78
N GLU A 94 52.40 -55.08 -3.80
CA GLU A 94 51.86 -54.78 -5.13
C GLU A 94 50.35 -54.56 -5.09
N ARG A 95 49.59 -55.46 -4.45
CA ARG A 95 48.14 -55.30 -4.27
C ARG A 95 47.80 -54.00 -3.53
N HIS A 96 48.52 -53.68 -2.45
CA HIS A 96 48.33 -52.42 -1.74
C HIS A 96 48.65 -51.20 -2.62
N ARG A 97 49.71 -51.26 -3.45
CA ARG A 97 50.00 -50.18 -4.41
C ARG A 97 48.88 -50.02 -5.43
N GLU A 98 48.38 -51.12 -5.99
CA GLU A 98 47.26 -51.11 -6.93
C GLU A 98 46.00 -50.52 -6.28
N GLU A 99 45.63 -50.98 -5.09
CA GLU A 99 44.50 -50.45 -4.32
C GLU A 99 44.65 -48.95 -4.06
N MET A 100 45.83 -48.48 -3.64
CA MET A 100 46.10 -47.05 -3.46
C MET A 100 45.89 -46.27 -4.75
N THR A 101 46.33 -46.78 -5.91
CA THR A 101 46.11 -46.10 -7.20
C THR A 101 44.63 -46.05 -7.57
N VAL A 102 43.87 -47.12 -7.31
CA VAL A 102 42.42 -47.16 -7.54
C VAL A 102 41.71 -46.16 -6.64
N TYR A 103 42.04 -46.11 -5.35
CA TYR A 103 41.46 -45.13 -4.42
C TYR A 103 41.82 -43.69 -4.81
N GLN A 104 43.04 -43.44 -5.25
CA GLN A 104 43.45 -42.12 -5.77
C GLN A 104 42.63 -41.72 -7.00
N GLN A 105 42.40 -42.65 -7.94
CA GLN A 105 41.57 -42.38 -9.12
C GLN A 105 40.10 -42.13 -8.75
N LYS A 106 39.53 -42.94 -7.84
CA LYS A 106 38.17 -42.73 -7.32
C LYS A 106 38.02 -41.36 -6.65
N MET A 107 39.01 -40.95 -5.85
CA MET A 107 39.01 -39.62 -5.23
C MET A 107 39.05 -38.51 -6.27
N LYS A 108 39.90 -38.63 -7.29
CA LYS A 108 39.96 -37.67 -8.41
C LYS A 108 38.61 -37.58 -9.15
N HIS A 109 37.98 -38.73 -9.42
CA HIS A 109 36.67 -38.78 -10.07
C HIS A 109 35.61 -38.05 -9.24
N VAL A 110 35.45 -38.40 -7.96
CA VAL A 110 34.47 -37.77 -7.07
C VAL A 110 34.68 -36.26 -6.97
N LEU A 111 35.93 -35.81 -6.84
CA LEU A 111 36.24 -34.38 -6.81
C LEU A 111 35.89 -33.69 -8.14
N SER A 112 36.15 -34.33 -9.28
CA SER A 112 35.79 -33.79 -10.60
C SER A 112 34.28 -33.75 -10.82
N GLU A 113 33.54 -34.77 -10.39
CA GLU A 113 32.08 -34.80 -10.45
C GLU A 113 31.46 -33.72 -9.57
N GLN A 114 31.94 -33.58 -8.33
CA GLN A 114 31.49 -32.51 -7.43
C GLN A 114 31.80 -31.13 -8.01
N HIS A 115 32.99 -30.95 -8.59
CA HIS A 115 33.36 -29.69 -9.24
C HIS A 115 32.47 -29.37 -10.44
N ASN A 116 32.19 -30.37 -11.29
CA ASN A 116 31.33 -30.21 -12.46
C ASN A 116 29.89 -29.92 -12.05
N ALA A 117 29.32 -30.68 -11.11
CA ALA A 117 27.95 -30.46 -10.61
C ALA A 117 27.79 -29.06 -9.99
N VAL A 118 28.77 -28.60 -9.20
CA VAL A 118 28.76 -27.23 -8.65
C VAL A 118 28.87 -26.19 -9.76
N SER A 119 29.65 -26.46 -10.81
CA SER A 119 29.80 -25.55 -11.94
C SER A 119 28.52 -25.46 -12.76
N GLU A 120 27.86 -26.59 -13.05
CA GLU A 120 26.58 -26.67 -13.74
C GLU A 120 25.49 -25.92 -12.98
N VAL A 121 25.33 -26.17 -11.67
CA VAL A 121 24.34 -25.45 -10.85
C VAL A 121 24.63 -23.95 -10.82
N LYS A 122 25.90 -23.54 -10.79
CA LYS A 122 26.26 -22.12 -10.86
C LYS A 122 25.94 -21.51 -12.22
N THR A 123 26.22 -22.21 -13.32
CA THR A 123 25.88 -21.72 -14.66
C THR A 123 24.38 -21.63 -14.85
N ASP A 124 23.61 -22.62 -14.38
CA ASP A 124 22.15 -22.63 -14.45
C ASP A 124 21.53 -21.51 -13.61
N ALA A 125 22.06 -21.27 -12.41
CA ALA A 125 21.62 -20.16 -11.58
C ALA A 125 21.89 -18.79 -12.25
N VAL A 126 23.02 -18.65 -12.95
CA VAL A 126 23.36 -17.41 -13.68
C VAL A 126 22.49 -17.23 -14.92
N THR A 127 22.27 -18.28 -15.72
CA THR A 127 21.41 -18.22 -16.92
C THR A 127 19.95 -17.96 -16.53
N PHE A 128 19.44 -18.63 -15.50
CA PHE A 128 18.11 -18.40 -14.95
C PHE A 128 17.94 -16.96 -14.47
N ARG A 129 18.89 -16.43 -13.69
CA ARG A 129 18.86 -15.04 -13.22
C ARG A 129 18.90 -14.04 -14.36
N SER A 130 19.75 -14.27 -15.36
CA SER A 130 19.84 -13.43 -16.56
C SER A 130 18.54 -13.42 -17.36
N LEU A 131 17.91 -14.59 -17.53
CA LEU A 131 16.61 -14.71 -18.18
C LEU A 131 15.51 -13.97 -17.40
N GLN A 132 15.44 -14.18 -16.08
CA GLN A 132 14.47 -13.50 -15.23
C GLN A 132 14.67 -11.98 -15.24
N GLN A 133 15.92 -11.51 -15.23
CA GLN A 133 16.25 -10.09 -15.33
C GLN A 133 15.76 -9.51 -16.66
N LYS A 134 15.98 -10.21 -17.79
CA LYS A 134 15.48 -9.78 -19.11
C LYS A 134 13.96 -9.67 -19.12
N GLN A 135 13.25 -10.69 -18.64
CA GLN A 135 11.79 -10.68 -18.56
C GLN A 135 11.27 -9.52 -17.70
N ASN A 136 11.87 -9.29 -16.53
CA ASN A 136 11.50 -8.18 -15.66
C ASN A 136 11.74 -6.83 -16.37
N THR A 137 12.86 -6.66 -17.07
CA THR A 137 13.13 -5.42 -17.82
C THR A 137 12.14 -5.19 -18.96
N GLU A 138 11.72 -6.25 -19.66
CA GLU A 138 10.70 -6.16 -20.72
C GLU A 138 9.34 -5.75 -20.16
N LEU A 139 8.90 -6.39 -19.07
CA LEU A 139 7.65 -6.04 -18.38
C LEU A 139 7.67 -4.60 -17.87
N GLU A 140 8.79 -4.15 -17.29
CA GLU A 140 8.94 -2.74 -16.87
C GLU A 140 8.84 -1.77 -18.04
N LEU A 141 9.46 -2.08 -19.19
CA LEU A 141 9.40 -1.25 -20.38
C LEU A 141 7.97 -1.16 -20.91
N ASP A 142 7.23 -2.27 -20.92
CA ASP A 142 5.84 -2.32 -21.37
C ASP A 142 4.92 -1.56 -20.43
N LEU A 143 5.06 -1.72 -19.11
CA LEU A 143 4.32 -0.92 -18.13
C LEU A 143 4.61 0.58 -18.29
N ARG A 144 5.86 0.97 -18.53
CA ARG A 144 6.22 2.38 -18.81
C ARG A 144 5.61 2.88 -20.12
N ARG A 145 5.50 2.04 -21.15
CA ARG A 145 4.81 2.39 -22.41
C ARG A 145 3.31 2.58 -22.17
N GLN A 146 2.66 1.65 -21.49
CA GLN A 146 1.24 1.73 -21.15
C GLN A 146 0.93 2.96 -20.31
N LEU A 147 1.75 3.27 -19.31
CA LEU A 147 1.59 4.48 -18.49
C LEU A 147 1.65 5.76 -19.34
N ARG A 148 2.62 5.85 -20.26
CA ARG A 148 2.72 6.99 -21.18
C ARG A 148 1.51 7.10 -22.10
N ASN A 149 1.03 5.99 -22.65
CA ASN A 149 -0.16 5.98 -23.50
C ASN A 149 -1.39 6.46 -22.72
N LEU A 150 -1.63 5.92 -21.52
CA LEU A 150 -2.73 6.34 -20.65
C LEU A 150 -2.64 7.82 -20.27
N GLN A 151 -1.44 8.36 -20.05
CA GLN A 151 -1.24 9.78 -19.80
C GLN A 151 -1.59 10.64 -21.01
N MET A 152 -1.25 10.19 -22.22
CA MET A 152 -1.60 10.88 -23.47
C MET A 152 -3.11 10.84 -23.72
N ASP A 153 -3.74 9.68 -23.56
CA ASP A 153 -5.19 9.51 -23.69
C ASP A 153 -5.95 10.39 -22.68
N ASN A 154 -5.45 10.49 -21.44
CA ASN A 154 -6.05 11.37 -20.43
C ASN A 154 -5.94 12.85 -20.82
N LYS A 155 -4.78 13.27 -21.35
CA LYS A 155 -4.60 14.64 -21.85
C LYS A 155 -5.53 14.91 -23.03
N GLU A 156 -5.67 13.97 -23.97
CA GLU A 156 -6.57 14.11 -25.11
C GLU A 156 -8.03 14.21 -24.65
N LYS A 157 -8.49 13.35 -23.75
CA LYS A 157 -9.85 13.42 -23.17
C LYS A 157 -10.11 14.76 -22.49
N ARG A 158 -9.17 15.28 -21.70
CA ARG A 158 -9.29 16.61 -21.08
C ARG A 158 -9.42 17.72 -22.13
N LEU A 159 -8.66 17.64 -23.22
CA LEU A 159 -8.76 18.60 -24.32
C LEU A 159 -10.10 18.52 -25.05
N GLN A 160 -10.61 17.30 -25.26
CA GLN A 160 -11.93 17.06 -25.86
C GLN A 160 -13.07 17.55 -24.95
N GLU A 161 -12.98 17.33 -23.64
CA GLU A 161 -13.94 17.86 -22.66
C GLU A 161 -13.92 19.40 -22.65
N HIS A 162 -12.73 20.00 -22.64
CA HIS A 162 -12.58 21.45 -22.69
C HIS A 162 -13.15 22.05 -23.99
N SER A 163 -12.90 21.42 -25.14
CA SER A 163 -13.46 21.85 -26.42
C SER A 163 -14.98 21.71 -26.45
N SER A 164 -15.53 20.63 -25.88
CA SER A 164 -16.97 20.39 -25.74
C SER A 164 -17.64 21.46 -24.87
N ILE A 165 -17.05 21.79 -23.72
CA ILE A 165 -17.53 22.87 -22.84
C ILE A 165 -17.50 24.22 -23.57
N LYS A 166 -16.42 24.51 -24.31
CA LYS A 166 -16.31 25.77 -25.07
C LYS A 166 -17.37 25.85 -26.16
N MET A 167 -17.61 24.76 -26.88
CA MET A 167 -18.68 24.67 -27.89
C MET A 167 -20.07 24.86 -27.27
N LEU A 168 -20.33 24.23 -26.12
CA LEU A 168 -21.60 24.36 -25.40
C LEU A 168 -21.84 25.81 -24.95
N LYS A 169 -20.82 26.47 -24.39
CA LYS A 169 -20.89 27.90 -24.01
C LYS A 169 -21.18 28.80 -25.20
N LEU A 170 -20.51 28.56 -26.34
CA LEU A 170 -20.71 29.35 -27.55
C LEU A 170 -22.11 29.13 -28.15
N ASN A 171 -22.62 27.90 -28.12
CA ASN A 171 -24.00 27.59 -28.52
C ASN A 171 -25.01 28.27 -27.60
N HIS A 172 -24.80 28.23 -26.28
CA HIS A 172 -25.66 28.92 -25.32
C HIS A 172 -25.69 30.44 -25.56
N GLN A 173 -24.52 31.05 -25.78
CA GLN A 173 -24.43 32.48 -26.09
C GLN A 173 -25.16 32.83 -27.40
N ARG A 174 -25.03 31.99 -28.43
CA ARG A 174 -25.77 32.14 -29.69
C ARG A 174 -27.28 32.09 -29.46
N GLU A 175 -27.74 31.17 -28.62
CA GLU A 175 -29.16 31.00 -28.31
C GLU A 175 -29.73 32.17 -27.51
N LEU A 176 -28.98 32.67 -26.53
CA LEU A 176 -29.33 33.89 -25.79
C LEU A 176 -29.46 35.10 -26.73
N MET A 177 -28.52 35.27 -27.68
CA MET A 177 -28.58 36.34 -28.67
C MET A 177 -29.79 36.17 -29.61
N ARG A 178 -30.09 34.95 -30.04
CA ARG A 178 -31.27 34.64 -30.87
C ARG A 178 -32.56 35.03 -30.13
N LEU A 179 -32.71 34.58 -28.88
CA LEU A 179 -33.88 34.89 -28.04
C LEU A 179 -33.99 36.38 -27.75
N GLY A 180 -32.88 37.05 -27.41
CA GLY A 180 -32.83 38.49 -27.21
C GLY A 180 -33.34 39.25 -28.44
N GLY A 181 -32.83 38.91 -29.63
CA GLY A 181 -33.30 39.52 -30.88
C GLY A 181 -34.77 39.19 -31.21
N GLU A 182 -35.29 38.02 -30.81
CA GLU A 182 -36.72 37.71 -30.95
C GLU A 182 -37.59 38.55 -30.02
N PHE A 183 -37.17 38.76 -28.77
CA PHE A 183 -37.86 39.63 -27.83
C PHE A 183 -37.84 41.09 -28.28
N GLU A 184 -36.69 41.60 -28.73
CA GLU A 184 -36.58 42.96 -29.27
C GLU A 184 -37.53 43.18 -30.46
N ARG A 185 -37.55 42.25 -31.42
CA ARG A 185 -38.49 42.33 -32.56
C ARG A 185 -39.94 42.32 -32.09
N ARG A 186 -40.30 41.44 -31.15
CA ARG A 186 -41.68 41.37 -30.60
C ARG A 186 -42.06 42.67 -29.90
N MET A 187 -41.13 43.25 -29.13
CA MET A 187 -41.33 44.54 -28.45
C MET A 187 -41.55 45.67 -29.45
N GLN A 188 -40.70 45.78 -30.47
CA GLN A 188 -40.85 46.80 -31.53
C GLN A 188 -42.19 46.68 -32.26
N VAL A 189 -42.61 45.46 -32.61
CA VAL A 189 -43.93 45.23 -33.24
C VAL A 189 -45.06 45.67 -32.32
N LEU A 190 -44.99 45.34 -31.03
CA LEU A 190 -46.01 45.73 -30.05
C LEU A 190 -46.06 47.25 -29.87
N GLU A 191 -44.91 47.92 -29.78
CA GLU A 191 -44.80 49.38 -29.70
C GLU A 191 -45.45 50.05 -30.92
N VAL A 192 -45.11 49.60 -32.13
CA VAL A 192 -45.70 50.10 -33.37
C VAL A 192 -47.22 49.90 -33.37
N GLN A 193 -47.71 48.71 -32.96
CA GLN A 193 -49.15 48.45 -32.84
C GLN A 193 -49.84 49.39 -31.85
N LYS A 194 -49.22 49.66 -30.68
CA LYS A 194 -49.75 50.62 -29.70
C LYS A 194 -49.78 52.05 -30.22
N LEU A 195 -48.75 52.47 -30.95
CA LEU A 195 -48.71 53.79 -31.58
C LEU A 195 -49.81 53.93 -32.65
N VAL A 196 -49.95 52.94 -33.52
CA VAL A 196 -50.98 52.93 -34.59
C VAL A 196 -52.38 52.97 -33.99
N THR A 197 -52.67 52.15 -32.97
CA THR A 197 -53.98 52.14 -32.31
C THR A 197 -54.30 53.44 -31.57
N THR A 198 -53.30 54.06 -30.93
CA THR A 198 -53.47 55.37 -30.28
C THR A 198 -53.75 56.46 -31.30
N ARG A 199 -53.02 56.47 -32.42
CA ARG A 199 -53.22 57.43 -33.50
C ARG A 199 -54.59 57.27 -34.17
N SER A 200 -55.01 56.05 -34.48
CA SER A 200 -56.32 55.81 -35.09
C SER A 200 -57.47 56.24 -34.18
N LEU A 201 -57.34 56.03 -32.86
CA LEU A 201 -58.29 56.53 -31.87
C LEU A 201 -58.35 58.06 -31.85
N ALA A 202 -57.20 58.73 -31.85
CA ALA A 202 -57.11 60.19 -31.89
C ALA A 202 -57.75 60.77 -33.17
N GLU A 203 -57.45 60.19 -34.33
CA GLU A 203 -58.06 60.58 -35.61
C GLU A 203 -59.58 60.36 -35.61
N MET A 204 -60.08 59.26 -35.03
CA MET A 204 -61.51 59.03 -34.86
C MET A 204 -62.18 60.11 -34.00
N PHE A 205 -61.57 60.48 -32.87
CA PHE A 205 -62.09 61.57 -32.03
C PHE A 205 -62.06 62.93 -32.74
N GLN A 206 -61.00 63.22 -33.48
CA GLN A 206 -60.91 64.44 -34.29
C GLN A 206 -61.99 64.49 -35.36
N ARG A 207 -62.25 63.39 -36.08
CA ARG A 207 -63.35 63.31 -37.06
C ARG A 207 -64.71 63.56 -36.41
N LYS A 208 -64.97 62.96 -35.24
CA LYS A 208 -66.22 63.21 -34.49
C LYS A 208 -66.37 64.68 -34.10
N LEU A 209 -65.30 65.33 -33.63
CA LEU A 209 -65.29 66.75 -33.32
C LEU A 209 -65.53 67.61 -34.55
N MET A 210 -64.86 67.32 -35.68
CA MET A 210 -65.08 68.04 -36.93
C MET A 210 -66.51 67.91 -37.43
N ASN A 211 -67.08 66.70 -37.40
CA ASN A 211 -68.47 66.47 -37.80
C ASN A 211 -69.44 67.29 -36.93
N ALA A 212 -69.28 67.25 -35.59
CA ALA A 212 -70.12 68.04 -34.68
C ALA A 212 -69.99 69.56 -34.93
N LEU A 213 -68.78 70.05 -35.23
CA LEU A 213 -68.56 71.45 -35.59
C LEU A 213 -69.26 71.80 -36.92
N THR A 214 -69.19 70.93 -37.92
CA THR A 214 -69.89 71.15 -39.20
C THR A 214 -71.41 71.10 -39.04
N GLU A 215 -71.94 70.24 -38.16
CA GLU A 215 -73.38 70.20 -37.85
C GLU A 215 -73.83 71.50 -37.17
N ILE A 216 -73.06 72.02 -36.21
CA ILE A 216 -73.34 73.31 -35.56
C ILE A 216 -73.25 74.46 -36.56
N ASP A 217 -72.22 74.48 -37.41
CA ASP A 217 -72.03 75.54 -38.41
C ASP A 217 -73.14 75.51 -39.48
N THR A 218 -73.52 74.32 -39.96
CA THR A 218 -74.66 74.18 -40.89
C THR A 218 -75.98 74.58 -40.24
N PHE A 219 -76.23 74.17 -39.00
CA PHE A 219 -77.40 74.64 -38.24
C PHE A 219 -77.41 76.16 -38.11
N ASN A 220 -76.30 76.77 -37.70
CA ASN A 220 -76.19 78.22 -37.55
C ASN A 220 -76.36 78.96 -38.87
N LYS A 221 -75.79 78.46 -39.97
CA LYS A 221 -75.98 79.01 -41.32
C LYS A 221 -77.44 78.94 -41.77
N CYS A 222 -78.09 77.79 -41.60
CA CYS A 222 -79.51 77.63 -41.90
C CYS A 222 -80.36 78.57 -41.04
N HIS A 223 -80.08 78.65 -39.73
CA HIS A 223 -80.78 79.56 -38.82
C HIS A 223 -80.59 81.03 -39.21
N LEU A 224 -79.37 81.43 -39.58
CA LEU A 224 -79.07 82.79 -40.04
C LEU A 224 -79.81 83.12 -41.34
N VAL A 225 -79.90 82.19 -42.29
CA VAL A 225 -80.70 82.35 -43.52
C VAL A 225 -82.19 82.49 -43.20
N SER A 226 -82.74 81.64 -42.32
CA SER A 226 -84.13 81.74 -41.88
C SER A 226 -84.40 83.08 -41.18
N LEU A 227 -83.50 83.51 -40.29
CA LEU A 227 -83.62 84.77 -39.56
C LEU A 227 -83.52 85.98 -40.50
N ASN A 228 -82.59 85.96 -41.47
CA ASN A 228 -82.50 86.99 -42.50
C ASN A 228 -83.77 87.03 -43.34
N LYS A 229 -84.33 85.88 -43.74
CA LYS A 229 -85.60 85.84 -44.46
C LYS A 229 -86.75 86.40 -43.62
N GLU A 230 -86.79 86.11 -42.32
CA GLU A 230 -87.77 86.76 -41.42
C GLU A 230 -87.55 88.27 -41.30
N HIS A 231 -86.30 88.72 -41.25
CA HIS A 231 -85.95 90.14 -41.23
C HIS A 231 -86.28 90.84 -42.54
N ASP A 232 -86.03 90.22 -43.69
CA ASP A 232 -86.40 90.72 -45.01
C ASP A 232 -87.92 90.77 -45.17
N ASN A 233 -88.64 89.72 -44.76
CA ASN A 233 -90.10 89.73 -44.73
C ASN A 233 -90.64 90.81 -43.79
N LYS A 234 -90.01 91.00 -42.62
CA LYS A 234 -90.36 92.10 -41.70
C LYS A 234 -90.01 93.44 -42.32
N ARG A 235 -88.91 93.56 -43.07
CA ARG A 235 -88.49 94.78 -43.76
C ARG A 235 -89.49 95.12 -44.86
N GLU A 236 -89.82 94.18 -45.73
CA GLU A 236 -90.82 94.30 -46.79
C GLU A 236 -92.20 94.61 -46.20
N ARG A 237 -92.61 93.92 -45.13
CA ARG A 237 -93.82 94.30 -44.39
C ARG A 237 -93.71 95.70 -43.80
N THR A 238 -92.57 96.09 -43.24
CA THR A 238 -92.40 97.45 -42.73
C THR A 238 -92.41 98.46 -43.86
N GLU A 239 -91.82 98.19 -45.02
CA GLU A 239 -91.81 99.02 -46.23
C GLU A 239 -93.23 99.18 -46.76
N LEU A 240 -93.98 98.09 -46.90
CA LEU A 240 -95.41 98.10 -47.24
C LEU A 240 -96.21 98.89 -46.20
N THR A 241 -96.00 98.64 -44.90
CA THR A 241 -96.65 99.46 -43.87
C THR A 241 -96.12 100.88 -43.82
N PHE A 242 -94.92 101.17 -44.35
CA PHE A 242 -94.30 102.49 -44.43
C PHE A 242 -94.84 103.26 -45.63
N GLU A 243 -95.15 102.58 -46.73
CA GLU A 243 -95.92 103.10 -47.86
C GLU A 243 -97.36 103.35 -47.41
N GLU A 244 -98.00 102.38 -46.75
CA GLU A 244 -99.30 102.55 -46.11
C GLU A 244 -99.26 103.62 -45.02
N PHE A 245 -98.14 103.82 -44.32
CA PHE A 245 -97.86 104.89 -43.34
C PHE A 245 -97.41 106.19 -43.99
N LEU A 246 -96.93 106.25 -45.22
CA LEU A 246 -96.76 107.51 -45.93
C LEU A 246 -98.14 107.98 -46.36
N ASP A 247 -98.96 107.07 -46.90
CA ASP A 247 -100.37 107.29 -47.18
C ASP A 247 -101.16 107.61 -45.91
N THR A 248 -100.90 106.88 -44.82
CA THR A 248 -101.50 107.17 -43.51
C THR A 248 -100.79 108.26 -42.73
N LYS A 249 -99.56 108.72 -42.98
CA LYS A 249 -98.94 109.91 -42.31
C LYS A 249 -99.23 111.18 -43.03
N HIS A 250 -99.50 111.14 -44.33
CA HIS A 250 -100.33 112.15 -44.95
C HIS A 250 -101.71 112.25 -44.24
N TYR A 251 -102.22 111.14 -43.68
CA TYR A 251 -103.47 111.06 -42.91
C TYR A 251 -103.32 111.20 -41.36
N GLU A 252 -102.12 111.02 -40.79
CA GLU A 252 -101.84 110.82 -39.35
C GLU A 252 -100.72 111.74 -38.81
N HIS A 253 -100.03 112.52 -39.65
CA HIS A 253 -99.59 113.87 -39.23
C HIS A 253 -100.78 114.61 -38.59
N HIS A 254 -102.00 114.21 -38.98
CA HIS A 254 -103.27 114.61 -38.43
C HIS A 254 -103.71 113.95 -37.11
N THR A 255 -103.09 112.88 -36.64
CA THR A 255 -103.51 112.14 -35.43
C THR A 255 -102.36 111.82 -34.47
N TRP A 256 -101.30 112.64 -34.55
CA TRP A 256 -100.64 113.23 -33.38
C TRP A 256 -100.05 112.24 -32.35
N LYS A 257 -100.02 112.63 -31.07
CA LYS A 257 -100.81 112.04 -29.97
C LYS A 257 -100.73 110.53 -29.68
N GLY A 258 -99.98 109.73 -30.44
CA GLY A 258 -99.72 108.32 -30.17
C GLY A 258 -98.38 108.05 -29.44
N GLU A 259 -97.82 109.07 -28.78
CA GLU A 259 -96.55 108.99 -28.02
C GLU A 259 -96.54 107.98 -26.86
N LEU A 260 -97.66 107.31 -26.62
CA LEU A 260 -97.86 106.25 -25.64
C LEU A 260 -97.04 104.96 -25.93
N LYS A 261 -96.60 104.72 -27.17
CA LYS A 261 -95.86 103.50 -27.56
C LYS A 261 -94.37 103.50 -27.16
N LYS A 262 -93.78 104.64 -26.80
CA LYS A 262 -92.34 104.75 -26.47
C LYS A 262 -91.96 104.09 -25.13
N LEU A 263 -92.87 104.06 -24.15
CA LEU A 263 -92.62 103.54 -22.80
C LEU A 263 -92.66 102.00 -22.70
N GLN A 264 -93.32 101.33 -23.64
CA GLN A 264 -93.51 99.87 -23.62
C GLN A 264 -92.26 99.09 -24.07
N ASN A 265 -91.36 99.72 -24.83
CA ASN A 265 -90.14 99.10 -25.38
C ASN A 265 -88.93 99.07 -24.42
N GLN A 266 -88.97 99.83 -23.31
CA GLN A 266 -87.88 99.84 -22.33
C GLN A 266 -87.98 98.68 -21.32
N LYS A 267 -89.20 98.21 -21.02
CA LYS A 267 -89.47 97.08 -20.10
C LYS A 267 -88.88 95.75 -20.60
N LEU A 268 -89.01 95.46 -21.90
CA LEU A 268 -88.56 94.21 -22.52
C LEU A 268 -87.02 94.03 -22.51
N ARG A 269 -86.26 95.13 -22.40
CA ARG A 269 -84.78 95.09 -22.43
C ARG A 269 -84.16 94.69 -21.09
N TRP A 270 -84.85 94.95 -19.97
CA TRP A 270 -84.37 94.61 -18.62
C TRP A 270 -84.65 93.14 -18.27
N GLU A 271 -85.76 92.58 -18.74
CA GLU A 271 -86.11 91.16 -18.54
C GLU A 271 -85.07 90.21 -19.19
N LYS A 272 -84.50 90.58 -20.35
CA LYS A 272 -83.45 89.79 -21.03
C LYS A 272 -82.11 89.78 -20.27
N LYS A 273 -81.73 90.88 -19.61
CA LYS A 273 -80.48 90.96 -18.84
C LYS A 273 -80.54 90.15 -17.55
N ILE A 274 -81.72 90.09 -16.91
CA ILE A 274 -81.95 89.30 -15.68
C ILE A 274 -81.91 87.80 -15.98
N SER A 275 -82.49 87.36 -17.11
CA SER A 275 -82.47 85.94 -17.53
C SER A 275 -81.05 85.44 -17.84
N ALA A 276 -80.23 86.24 -18.51
CA ALA A 276 -78.83 85.89 -18.79
C ALA A 276 -78.00 85.73 -17.49
N ALA A 277 -78.17 86.65 -16.54
CA ALA A 277 -77.49 86.56 -15.24
C ALA A 277 -77.95 85.35 -14.41
N GLN A 278 -79.21 84.94 -14.53
CA GLN A 278 -79.73 83.75 -13.83
C GLN A 278 -79.18 82.43 -14.39
N GLN A 279 -79.01 82.31 -15.71
CA GLN A 279 -78.40 81.12 -16.33
C GLN A 279 -76.92 80.98 -15.96
N GLU A 280 -76.18 82.09 -15.92
CA GLU A 280 -74.77 82.07 -15.53
C GLU A 280 -74.59 81.69 -14.04
N ASN A 281 -75.47 82.17 -13.17
CA ASN A 281 -75.47 81.81 -11.75
C ASN A 281 -75.84 80.31 -11.53
N GLN A 282 -76.71 79.75 -12.37
CA GLN A 282 -76.98 78.30 -12.36
C GLN A 282 -75.76 77.49 -12.82
N ARG A 283 -75.08 77.90 -13.89
CA ARG A 283 -73.86 77.23 -14.38
C ARG A 283 -72.72 77.25 -13.36
N LEU A 284 -72.53 78.38 -12.66
CA LEU A 284 -71.50 78.49 -11.61
C LEU A 284 -71.84 77.63 -10.39
N LYS A 285 -73.13 77.50 -10.04
CA LYS A 285 -73.57 76.59 -8.97
C LYS A 285 -73.29 75.12 -9.33
N THR A 286 -73.55 74.69 -10.56
CA THR A 286 -73.29 73.30 -10.96
C THR A 286 -71.78 72.99 -10.98
N THR A 287 -70.94 73.89 -11.48
CA THR A 287 -69.48 73.68 -11.49
C THR A 287 -68.88 73.67 -10.08
N LEU A 288 -69.38 74.52 -9.18
CA LEU A 288 -68.96 74.51 -7.78
C LEU A 288 -69.33 73.18 -7.10
N GLN A 289 -70.53 72.66 -7.37
CA GLN A 289 -71.00 71.38 -6.81
C GLN A 289 -70.20 70.19 -7.34
N GLU A 290 -69.83 70.18 -8.62
CA GLU A 290 -68.94 69.16 -9.22
C GLU A 290 -67.53 69.18 -8.60
N VAL A 291 -66.97 70.36 -8.32
CA VAL A 291 -65.67 70.48 -7.66
C VAL A 291 -65.74 70.03 -6.19
N GLN A 292 -66.82 70.37 -5.49
CA GLN A 292 -67.07 69.90 -4.11
C GLN A 292 -67.20 68.38 -4.04
N GLN A 293 -67.81 67.74 -5.02
CA GLN A 293 -67.92 66.27 -5.09
C GLN A 293 -66.59 65.55 -5.37
N LYS A 294 -65.66 66.18 -6.11
CA LYS A 294 -64.32 65.60 -6.39
C LYS A 294 -63.35 65.69 -5.22
N LEU A 295 -63.60 66.60 -4.28
CA LEU A 295 -62.75 66.86 -3.13
C LEU A 295 -62.58 65.63 -2.19
N PRO A 296 -63.63 64.88 -1.81
CA PRO A 296 -63.47 63.66 -1.00
C PRO A 296 -62.75 62.52 -1.74
N GLU A 297 -62.92 62.40 -3.06
CA GLU A 297 -62.20 61.38 -3.85
C GLU A 297 -60.69 61.63 -3.86
N LEU A 298 -60.28 62.89 -4.00
CA LEU A 298 -58.87 63.29 -3.93
C LEU A 298 -58.30 63.08 -2.51
N HIS A 299 -59.07 63.38 -1.46
CA HIS A 299 -58.65 63.11 -0.08
C HIS A 299 -58.46 61.61 0.17
N ARG A 300 -59.37 60.75 -0.31
CA ARG A 300 -59.23 59.29 -0.21
C ARG A 300 -57.96 58.80 -0.91
N ARG A 301 -57.69 59.26 -2.14
CA ARG A 301 -56.47 58.88 -2.88
C ARG A 301 -55.19 59.32 -2.16
N LEU A 302 -55.20 60.50 -1.55
CA LEU A 302 -54.06 60.99 -0.78
C LEU A 302 -53.79 60.12 0.46
N GLN A 303 -54.84 59.72 1.19
CA GLN A 303 -54.71 58.81 2.33
C GLN A 303 -54.20 57.42 1.90
N GLU A 304 -54.71 56.87 0.80
CA GLU A 304 -54.21 55.61 0.23
C GLU A 304 -52.73 55.69 -0.14
N HIS A 305 -52.31 56.79 -0.76
CA HIS A 305 -50.90 57.04 -1.05
C HIS A 305 -50.06 57.14 0.23
N GLN A 306 -50.53 57.83 1.27
CA GLN A 306 -49.82 57.92 2.56
C GLN A 306 -49.66 56.54 3.23
N HIS A 307 -50.73 55.74 3.27
CA HIS A 307 -50.67 54.37 3.81
C HIS A 307 -49.76 53.46 2.99
N SER A 308 -49.79 53.57 1.66
CA SER A 308 -48.89 52.80 0.79
C SER A 308 -47.42 53.16 1.04
N LYS A 309 -47.11 54.44 1.28
CA LYS A 309 -45.76 54.90 1.61
C LYS A 309 -45.29 54.35 2.95
N GLN A 310 -46.13 54.36 3.98
CA GLN A 310 -45.81 53.81 5.30
C GLN A 310 -45.50 52.30 5.21
N ARG A 311 -46.34 51.53 4.53
CA ARG A 311 -46.10 50.09 4.30
C ARG A 311 -44.79 49.83 3.56
N MET A 312 -44.47 50.65 2.56
CA MET A 312 -43.20 50.54 1.83
C MET A 312 -41.98 50.81 2.73
N GLU A 313 -42.09 51.74 3.68
CA GLU A 313 -41.04 51.99 4.68
C GLU A 313 -40.89 50.83 5.65
N GLU A 314 -41.99 50.23 6.12
CA GLU A 314 -42.00 49.03 6.95
C GLU A 314 -41.35 47.82 6.23
N TYR A 315 -41.75 47.55 4.98
CA TYR A 315 -41.14 46.47 4.19
C TYR A 315 -39.65 46.71 3.92
N ARG A 316 -39.23 47.96 3.70
CA ARG A 316 -37.80 48.29 3.58
C ARG A 316 -37.03 48.04 4.88
N ALA A 317 -37.64 48.30 6.03
CA ALA A 317 -37.02 47.99 7.31
C ALA A 317 -36.89 46.47 7.52
N GLN A 318 -37.95 45.70 7.23
CA GLN A 318 -37.92 44.24 7.28
C GLN A 318 -36.88 43.64 6.32
N GLN A 319 -36.80 44.16 5.08
CA GLN A 319 -35.81 43.73 4.11
C GLN A 319 -34.38 43.92 4.62
N LYS A 320 -34.09 45.05 5.27
CA LYS A 320 -32.75 45.29 5.86
C LYS A 320 -32.40 44.30 6.96
N LEU A 321 -33.36 43.92 7.80
CA LEU A 321 -33.16 42.91 8.85
C LEU A 321 -32.86 41.54 8.23
N VAL A 322 -33.66 41.12 7.25
CA VAL A 322 -33.44 39.86 6.53
C VAL A 322 -32.09 39.86 5.80
N ASP A 323 -31.72 40.97 5.17
CA ASP A 323 -30.41 41.12 4.51
C ASP A 323 -29.24 41.04 5.52
N GLN A 324 -29.45 41.47 6.76
CA GLN A 324 -28.45 41.37 7.82
C GLN A 324 -28.34 39.93 8.33
N GLU A 325 -29.47 39.29 8.63
CA GLU A 325 -29.53 37.87 9.02
C GLU A 325 -28.89 36.95 7.97
N LEU A 326 -29.13 37.21 6.68
CA LEU A 326 -28.50 36.47 5.59
C LEU A 326 -26.98 36.63 5.56
N ARG A 327 -26.46 37.84 5.83
CA ARG A 327 -25.01 38.08 5.89
C ARG A 327 -24.39 37.36 7.07
N ASP A 328 -25.01 37.46 8.24
CA ASP A 328 -24.53 36.81 9.46
C ASP A 328 -24.51 35.28 9.28
N LEU A 329 -25.60 34.71 8.73
CA LEU A 329 -25.68 33.28 8.44
C LEU A 329 -24.67 32.81 7.38
N THR A 330 -24.36 33.66 6.39
CA THR A 330 -23.34 33.36 5.37
C THR A 330 -21.95 33.26 6.00
N VAL A 331 -21.61 34.19 6.90
CA VAL A 331 -20.33 34.18 7.62
C VAL A 331 -20.24 32.96 8.55
N GLU A 332 -21.31 32.66 9.30
CA GLU A 332 -21.36 31.46 10.15
C GLU A 332 -21.16 30.19 9.32
N HIS A 333 -21.81 30.09 8.16
CA HIS A 333 -21.68 28.94 7.27
C HIS A 333 -20.24 28.78 6.76
N GLU A 334 -19.59 29.86 6.34
CA GLU A 334 -18.19 29.84 5.88
C GLU A 334 -17.23 29.41 7.00
N LEU A 335 -17.42 29.93 8.22
CA LEU A 335 -16.63 29.53 9.38
C LEU A 335 -16.82 28.05 9.72
N LEU A 336 -18.06 27.55 9.67
CA LEU A 336 -18.38 26.15 9.92
C LEU A 336 -17.76 25.23 8.86
N LEU A 337 -17.79 25.64 7.59
CA LEU A 337 -17.13 24.91 6.50
C LEU A 337 -15.62 24.83 6.69
N GLN A 338 -14.97 25.92 7.09
CA GLN A 338 -13.54 25.93 7.38
C GLN A 338 -13.20 25.03 8.57
N ALA A 339 -14.00 25.07 9.64
CA ALA A 339 -13.84 24.20 10.79
C ALA A 339 -13.99 22.72 10.39
N PHE A 340 -15.03 22.39 9.63
CA PHE A 340 -15.25 21.04 9.12
C PHE A 340 -14.08 20.53 8.27
N GLN A 341 -13.56 21.35 7.36
CA GLN A 341 -12.39 20.99 6.54
C GLN A 341 -11.15 20.70 7.39
N LYS A 342 -10.88 21.51 8.43
CA LYS A 342 -9.77 21.27 9.35
C LYS A 342 -9.95 19.95 10.12
N THR A 343 -11.12 19.71 10.69
CA THR A 343 -11.41 18.46 11.41
C THR A 343 -11.27 17.24 10.50
N GLN A 344 -11.68 17.36 9.23
CA GLN A 344 -11.52 16.30 8.24
C GLN A 344 -10.04 16.04 7.92
N GLN A 345 -9.22 17.08 7.79
CA GLN A 345 -7.77 16.96 7.62
C GLN A 345 -7.11 16.28 8.82
N GLU A 346 -7.45 16.70 10.04
CA GLU A 346 -6.94 16.10 11.28
C GLU A 346 -7.30 14.62 11.38
N ARG A 347 -8.55 14.25 11.08
CA ARG A 347 -8.98 12.86 11.00
C ARG A 347 -8.16 12.06 10.00
N ASP A 348 -7.98 12.59 8.79
CA ASP A 348 -7.26 11.89 7.72
C ASP A 348 -5.77 11.73 8.05
N GLU A 349 -5.16 12.74 8.70
CA GLU A 349 -3.80 12.65 9.22
C GLU A 349 -3.67 11.61 10.34
N LEU A 350 -4.61 11.58 11.28
CA LEU A 350 -4.64 10.59 12.36
C LEU A 350 -4.76 9.16 11.81
N LEU A 351 -5.65 8.94 10.83
CA LEU A 351 -5.78 7.64 10.17
C LEU A 351 -4.51 7.22 9.44
N ARG A 352 -3.83 8.15 8.74
CA ARG A 352 -2.53 7.88 8.11
C ARG A 352 -1.47 7.50 9.14
N ARG A 353 -1.35 8.27 10.24
CA ARG A 353 -0.38 8.00 11.33
C ARG A 353 -0.65 6.66 12.01
N GLN A 354 -1.92 6.34 12.27
CA GLN A 354 -2.32 5.06 12.84
C GLN A 354 -1.92 3.91 11.92
N THR A 355 -2.22 4.03 10.62
CA THR A 355 -1.86 3.00 9.62
C THR A 355 -0.34 2.80 9.55
N GLN A 356 0.44 3.90 9.53
CA GLN A 356 1.91 3.83 9.57
C GLN A 356 2.41 3.16 10.84
N SER A 357 1.90 3.54 12.00
CA SER A 357 2.29 2.95 13.29
C SER A 357 1.99 1.45 13.34
N ILE A 358 0.84 1.01 12.83
CA ILE A 358 0.49 -0.42 12.73
C ILE A 358 1.49 -1.15 11.83
N LEU A 359 1.80 -0.60 10.66
CA LEU A 359 2.78 -1.21 9.73
C LEU A 359 4.18 -1.29 10.36
N ASP A 360 4.63 -0.25 11.07
CA ASP A 360 5.92 -0.25 11.76
C ASP A 360 5.99 -1.33 12.84
N VAL A 361 4.92 -1.48 13.64
CA VAL A 361 4.82 -2.54 14.65
C VAL A 361 4.81 -3.93 14.00
N GLN A 362 4.09 -4.10 12.89
CA GLN A 362 4.10 -5.35 12.12
C GLN A 362 5.48 -5.67 11.54
N GLN A 363 6.19 -4.68 11.00
CA GLN A 363 7.55 -4.86 10.51
C GLN A 363 8.53 -5.22 11.63
N ARG A 364 8.49 -4.52 12.76
CA ARG A 364 9.34 -4.81 13.93
C ARG A 364 9.09 -6.21 14.49
N SER A 365 7.82 -6.59 14.64
CA SER A 365 7.45 -7.93 15.09
C SER A 365 7.84 -9.01 14.06
N GLY A 366 7.69 -8.74 12.77
CA GLY A 366 8.17 -9.61 11.69
C GLY A 366 9.68 -9.82 11.71
N LEU A 367 10.46 -8.75 11.86
CA LEU A 367 11.92 -8.83 12.01
C LEU A 367 12.32 -9.60 13.28
N LYS A 368 11.64 -9.36 14.41
CA LYS A 368 11.86 -10.10 15.67
C LYS A 368 11.56 -11.59 15.46
N LYS A 369 10.48 -11.93 14.75
CA LYS A 369 10.12 -13.32 14.39
C LYS A 369 11.21 -13.99 13.55
N ILE A 370 11.72 -13.34 12.50
CA ILE A 370 12.79 -13.88 11.65
C ILE A 370 14.08 -14.07 12.45
N LEU A 371 14.43 -13.13 13.32
CA LEU A 371 15.61 -13.23 14.16
C LEU A 371 15.50 -14.38 15.17
N LEU A 372 14.32 -14.55 15.79
CA LEU A 372 14.04 -15.69 16.67
C LEU A 372 14.11 -17.01 15.90
N GLN A 373 13.55 -17.09 14.69
CA GLN A 373 13.66 -18.28 13.83
C GLN A 373 15.13 -18.65 13.57
N ARG A 374 15.97 -17.67 13.19
CA ARG A 374 17.42 -17.92 12.99
C ARG A 374 18.14 -18.37 14.25
N LYS A 375 17.82 -17.77 15.41
CA LYS A 375 18.40 -18.18 16.70
C LYS A 375 18.00 -19.61 17.07
N LEU A 376 16.73 -19.95 16.85
CA LEU A 376 16.18 -21.27 17.12
C LEU A 376 16.84 -22.32 16.20
N GLU A 377 16.99 -22.00 14.92
CA GLU A 377 17.68 -22.83 13.93
C GLU A 377 19.15 -23.08 14.31
N ALA A 378 19.88 -22.04 14.74
CA ALA A 378 21.24 -22.18 15.25
C ALA A 378 21.31 -23.03 16.54
N LEU A 379 20.38 -22.84 17.48
CA LEU A 379 20.32 -23.62 18.72
C LEU A 379 19.97 -25.09 18.47
N SER A 380 19.04 -25.38 17.54
CA SER A 380 18.74 -26.75 17.10
C SER A 380 19.97 -27.42 16.50
N GLN A 381 20.68 -26.74 15.59
CA GLN A 381 21.92 -27.27 15.03
C GLN A 381 22.98 -27.55 16.11
N THR A 382 23.08 -26.71 17.15
CA THR A 382 24.00 -26.99 18.27
C THR A 382 23.52 -28.15 19.15
N LEU A 383 22.21 -28.31 19.38
CA LEU A 383 21.64 -29.44 20.10
C LEU A 383 21.93 -30.74 19.36
N GLU A 384 21.60 -30.81 18.07
CA GLU A 384 21.82 -31.99 17.23
C GLU A 384 23.30 -32.40 17.25
N LYS A 385 24.22 -31.43 17.15
CA LYS A 385 25.66 -31.67 17.31
C LYS A 385 26.01 -32.24 18.69
N LYS A 386 25.40 -31.73 19.77
CA LYS A 386 25.66 -32.21 21.13
C LYS A 386 25.05 -33.58 21.40
N GLU A 387 23.86 -33.88 20.88
CA GLU A 387 23.25 -35.21 20.93
C GLU A 387 24.06 -36.23 20.13
N ALA A 388 24.57 -35.87 18.96
CA ALA A 388 25.48 -36.71 18.19
C ALA A 388 26.79 -36.97 18.97
N GLN A 389 27.36 -35.94 19.61
CA GLN A 389 28.55 -36.07 20.48
C GLN A 389 28.29 -36.96 21.70
N LEU A 390 27.13 -36.81 22.37
CA LEU A 390 26.73 -37.65 23.50
C LEU A 390 26.50 -39.10 23.06
N SER A 391 25.82 -39.32 21.95
CA SER A 391 25.58 -40.65 21.39
C SER A 391 26.91 -41.34 21.03
N ALA A 392 27.86 -40.60 20.44
CA ALA A 392 29.21 -41.09 20.19
C ALA A 392 29.97 -41.40 21.49
N ALA A 393 29.93 -40.51 22.49
CA ALA A 393 30.60 -40.72 23.78
C ALA A 393 30.02 -41.90 24.56
N LEU A 394 28.69 -42.09 24.54
CA LEU A 394 28.01 -43.22 25.17
C LEU A 394 28.33 -44.55 24.47
N SER A 395 28.53 -44.54 23.14
CA SER A 395 29.03 -45.69 22.37
C SER A 395 30.47 -46.06 22.76
N VAL A 396 31.34 -45.06 22.95
CA VAL A 396 32.75 -45.23 23.37
C VAL A 396 32.87 -45.65 24.85
N CYS A 397 32.01 -45.17 25.74
CA CYS A 397 31.96 -45.54 27.17
C CYS A 397 31.25 -46.89 27.44
N SER A 398 31.19 -47.79 26.47
CA SER A 398 30.57 -49.11 26.59
C SER A 398 31.34 -50.11 27.49
N VAL A 399 32.45 -49.70 28.12
CA VAL A 399 33.38 -50.62 28.79
C VAL A 399 33.07 -50.93 30.27
N GLU A 400 32.24 -50.17 31.00
CA GLU A 400 31.93 -50.50 32.42
C GLU A 400 30.47 -50.21 32.86
N PRO A 401 29.66 -51.23 33.25
CA PRO A 401 28.26 -51.07 33.66
C PRO A 401 28.04 -50.31 34.97
N THR A 402 28.97 -50.41 35.93
CA THR A 402 28.89 -49.84 37.29
C THR A 402 29.11 -48.33 37.30
N ALA A 403 30.06 -47.82 36.50
CA ALA A 403 30.28 -46.37 36.33
C ALA A 403 29.06 -45.68 35.69
N ARG A 404 28.37 -46.37 34.77
CA ARG A 404 27.15 -45.87 34.10
C ARG A 404 25.97 -45.73 35.07
N SER A 405 25.75 -46.71 35.93
CA SER A 405 24.69 -46.66 36.94
C SER A 405 24.92 -45.53 37.95
N ASN A 406 26.16 -45.34 38.41
CA ASN A 406 26.50 -44.28 39.34
C ASN A 406 26.34 -42.88 38.72
N ALA A 407 26.74 -42.68 37.46
CA ALA A 407 26.53 -41.42 36.75
C ALA A 407 25.05 -41.14 36.47
N ALA A 408 24.27 -42.17 36.14
CA ALA A 408 22.82 -42.05 35.94
C ALA A 408 22.08 -41.68 37.23
N ASN A 409 22.43 -42.31 38.35
CA ASN A 409 21.84 -42.01 39.66
C ASN A 409 22.19 -40.58 40.12
N LYS A 410 23.43 -40.11 39.88
CA LYS A 410 23.82 -38.74 40.22
C LYS A 410 23.12 -37.69 39.36
N LEU A 411 22.87 -38.00 38.09
CA LEU A 411 22.03 -37.17 37.23
C LEU A 411 20.57 -37.14 37.70
N GLN A 412 20.04 -38.28 38.13
CA GLN A 412 18.69 -38.39 38.70
C GLN A 412 18.53 -37.51 39.95
N GLU A 413 19.47 -37.59 40.89
CA GLU A 413 19.49 -36.75 42.11
C GLU A 413 19.55 -35.25 41.77
N ILE A 414 20.38 -34.86 40.80
CA ILE A 414 20.48 -33.45 40.37
C ILE A 414 19.15 -33.00 39.74
N LEU A 415 18.51 -33.85 38.93
CA LEU A 415 17.22 -33.52 38.32
C LEU A 415 16.11 -33.41 39.37
N GLU A 416 16.09 -34.26 40.39
CA GLU A 416 15.12 -34.20 41.49
C GLU A 416 15.36 -33.00 42.41
N SER A 417 16.62 -32.64 42.69
CA SER A 417 16.98 -31.41 43.39
C SER A 417 16.56 -30.15 42.61
N LYS A 418 16.71 -30.15 41.28
CA LYS A 418 16.26 -29.03 40.44
C LYS A 418 14.74 -28.96 40.34
N ARG A 419 14.03 -30.10 40.32
CA ARG A 419 12.57 -30.15 40.33
C ARG A 419 12.01 -29.56 41.63
N THR A 420 12.51 -29.99 42.78
CA THR A 420 12.07 -29.47 44.09
C THR A 420 12.35 -27.98 44.24
N ALA A 421 13.51 -27.48 43.75
CA ALA A 421 13.79 -26.06 43.72
C ALA A 421 12.85 -25.27 42.79
N MET A 422 12.45 -25.83 41.64
CA MET A 422 11.45 -25.20 40.76
C MET A 422 10.08 -25.14 41.43
N GLU A 423 9.65 -26.20 42.10
CA GLU A 423 8.38 -26.23 42.82
C GLU A 423 8.33 -25.17 43.94
N ALA A 424 9.42 -25.00 44.68
CA ALA A 424 9.54 -23.94 45.70
C ALA A 424 9.45 -22.53 45.09
N LEU A 425 10.18 -22.27 44.01
CA LEU A 425 10.14 -20.96 43.32
C LEU A 425 8.78 -20.67 42.68
N GLN A 426 8.08 -21.70 42.22
CA GLN A 426 6.73 -21.57 41.68
C GLN A 426 5.75 -21.15 42.78
N LEU A 427 5.87 -21.74 43.97
CA LEU A 427 5.08 -21.38 45.15
C LEU A 427 5.33 -19.92 45.56
N ASP A 428 6.58 -19.49 45.62
CA ASP A 428 6.95 -18.11 45.98
C ASP A 428 6.40 -17.10 44.95
N LEU A 429 6.45 -17.45 43.67
CA LEU A 429 5.87 -16.64 42.60
C LEU A 429 4.35 -16.50 42.75
N ASP A 430 3.65 -17.60 43.02
CA ASP A 430 2.20 -17.59 43.20
C ASP A 430 1.80 -16.75 44.42
N GLN A 431 2.55 -16.83 45.53
CA GLN A 431 2.36 -15.99 46.71
C GLN A 431 2.57 -14.50 46.42
N GLY A 432 3.68 -14.13 45.79
CA GLY A 432 3.96 -12.72 45.44
C GLY A 432 2.96 -12.14 44.44
N THR A 433 2.43 -12.97 43.54
CA THR A 433 1.36 -12.61 42.60
C THR A 433 0.08 -12.25 43.35
N GLN A 434 -0.30 -13.08 44.33
CA GLN A 434 -1.49 -12.86 45.14
C GLN A 434 -1.38 -11.60 46.01
N GLU A 435 -0.22 -11.34 46.61
CA GLU A 435 0.03 -10.11 47.38
C GLU A 435 -0.07 -8.84 46.52
N TYR A 436 0.49 -8.89 45.31
CA TYR A 436 0.42 -7.78 44.36
C TYR A 436 -1.02 -7.48 43.91
N GLU A 437 -1.83 -8.51 43.64
CA GLU A 437 -3.26 -8.30 43.29
C GLU A 437 -4.05 -7.69 44.45
N GLN A 438 -3.80 -8.13 45.69
CA GLN A 438 -4.42 -7.54 46.87
C GLN A 438 -4.04 -6.06 47.04
N LEU A 439 -2.78 -5.69 46.79
CA LEU A 439 -2.31 -4.31 46.85
C LEU A 439 -2.98 -3.44 45.77
N LEU A 440 -3.06 -3.94 44.53
CA LEU A 440 -3.74 -3.24 43.44
C LEU A 440 -5.21 -3.00 43.74
N GLN A 441 -5.89 -3.99 44.32
CA GLN A 441 -7.31 -3.86 44.68
C GLN A 441 -7.52 -2.81 45.77
N ARG A 442 -6.65 -2.76 46.79
CA ARG A 442 -6.67 -1.69 47.82
C ARG A 442 -6.46 -0.31 47.20
N LEU A 443 -5.43 -0.15 46.37
CA LEU A 443 -5.12 1.14 45.72
C LEU A 443 -6.24 1.64 44.82
N LYS A 444 -6.91 0.74 44.08
CA LYS A 444 -8.09 1.09 43.28
C LYS A 444 -9.23 1.59 44.17
N GLY A 445 -9.51 0.90 45.28
CA GLY A 445 -10.53 1.32 46.24
C GLY A 445 -10.24 2.69 46.86
N ASP A 446 -8.98 2.95 47.23
CA ASP A 446 -8.56 4.24 47.80
C ASP A 446 -8.71 5.40 46.79
N LEU A 447 -8.41 5.15 45.50
CA LEU A 447 -8.56 6.14 44.43
C LEU A 447 -10.03 6.42 44.08
N GLU A 448 -10.89 5.40 44.11
CA GLU A 448 -12.34 5.56 43.96
C GLU A 448 -12.92 6.37 45.12
N ALA A 449 -12.50 6.07 46.36
CA ALA A 449 -12.90 6.81 47.55
C ALA A 449 -12.44 8.28 47.51
N ALA A 450 -11.33 8.59 46.82
CA ALA A 450 -10.84 9.94 46.57
C ALA A 450 -11.50 10.64 45.35
N GLY A 451 -12.43 9.98 44.65
CA GLY A 451 -13.17 10.55 43.52
C GLY A 451 -12.39 10.65 42.20
N ILE A 452 -11.28 9.92 42.06
CA ILE A 452 -10.42 9.95 40.87
C ILE A 452 -10.90 8.89 39.87
N LEU A 453 -11.15 9.31 38.62
CA LEU A 453 -11.58 8.39 37.55
C LEU A 453 -10.46 7.42 37.15
N LEU A 454 -10.73 6.11 37.25
CA LEU A 454 -9.78 5.02 36.98
C LEU A 454 -9.28 4.88 35.54
N PHE A 455 -9.74 5.70 34.60
CA PHE A 455 -9.40 5.55 33.18
C PHE A 455 -7.89 5.73 32.91
N GLN A 456 -7.13 6.30 33.85
CA GLN A 456 -5.67 6.47 33.75
C GLN A 456 -4.88 5.61 34.74
N PHE A 457 -5.46 4.57 35.34
CA PHE A 457 -4.72 3.73 36.30
C PHE A 457 -3.62 2.92 35.58
N PRO A 458 -2.32 3.19 35.85
CA PRO A 458 -1.22 2.72 35.00
C PRO A 458 -0.74 1.30 35.31
N PHE A 459 -1.33 0.63 36.32
CA PHE A 459 -0.89 -0.71 36.76
C PHE A 459 -1.82 -1.81 36.25
N ASN A 460 -1.21 -2.85 35.67
CA ASN A 460 -1.88 -4.01 35.09
C ASN A 460 -2.12 -5.11 36.13
N ALA A 461 -3.11 -5.99 35.89
CA ALA A 461 -3.33 -7.17 36.73
C ALA A 461 -2.12 -8.12 36.68
N ALA A 462 -1.87 -8.84 37.78
CA ALA A 462 -0.68 -9.70 37.92
C ALA A 462 -0.63 -10.80 36.85
N GLN A 463 -1.77 -11.41 36.53
CA GLN A 463 -1.88 -12.37 35.42
C GLN A 463 -1.43 -11.79 34.08
N LYS A 464 -1.72 -10.52 33.82
CA LYS A 464 -1.35 -9.84 32.57
C LYS A 464 0.15 -9.52 32.52
N VAL A 465 0.71 -9.09 33.65
CA VAL A 465 2.17 -8.88 33.80
C VAL A 465 2.92 -10.21 33.66
N LEU A 466 2.41 -11.28 34.28
CA LEU A 466 2.98 -12.61 34.16
C LEU A 466 2.82 -13.19 32.76
N GLU A 467 1.70 -12.95 32.07
CA GLU A 467 1.53 -13.36 30.67
C GLU A 467 2.48 -12.60 29.73
N GLU A 468 2.71 -11.30 29.96
CA GLU A 468 3.72 -10.52 29.24
C GLU A 468 5.12 -11.12 29.47
N VAL A 469 5.52 -11.34 30.73
CA VAL A 469 6.80 -11.96 31.08
C VAL A 469 6.93 -13.41 30.55
N ARG A 470 5.85 -14.18 30.60
CA ARG A 470 5.79 -15.58 30.13
C ARG A 470 5.74 -15.65 28.61
N SER A 471 5.22 -14.64 27.93
CA SER A 471 5.30 -14.49 26.48
C SER A 471 6.72 -14.09 26.04
N ASP A 472 7.40 -13.26 26.84
CA ASP A 472 8.81 -12.94 26.67
C ASP A 472 9.72 -14.15 26.95
N LEU A 473 9.35 -15.03 27.88
CA LEU A 473 10.05 -16.29 28.16
C LEU A 473 9.70 -17.43 27.17
N LYS A 474 8.44 -17.58 26.73
CA LYS A 474 8.03 -18.57 25.69
C LYS A 474 8.57 -18.23 24.30
N ALA A 475 9.09 -17.03 24.08
CA ALA A 475 9.95 -16.74 22.94
C ALA A 475 11.29 -17.52 22.97
N GLN A 476 11.56 -18.29 24.04
CA GLN A 476 12.49 -19.41 24.07
C GLN A 476 11.68 -20.72 24.15
N PRO A 477 11.76 -21.63 23.15
CA PRO A 477 11.21 -22.97 23.32
C PRO A 477 12.31 -24.01 23.59
N ASP A 478 12.14 -24.72 24.71
CA ASP A 478 12.51 -26.12 24.92
C ASP A 478 11.99 -26.96 23.75
N ARG A 479 12.83 -27.65 22.96
CA ARG A 479 13.51 -28.93 23.24
C ARG A 479 12.58 -30.02 23.77
N HIS A 480 12.40 -31.03 22.92
CA HIS A 480 11.86 -32.38 23.20
C HIS A 480 10.33 -32.55 23.25
N GLN A 481 9.74 -33.06 22.16
CA GLN A 481 9.09 -34.37 22.19
C GLN A 481 8.94 -34.97 20.80
N LYS A 482 9.23 -36.27 20.74
CA LYS A 482 9.34 -37.13 19.57
C LYS A 482 8.00 -37.32 18.88
N ASP A 483 8.00 -37.27 17.56
CA ASP A 483 7.17 -38.13 16.72
C ASP A 483 8.06 -38.86 15.73
N ILE A 484 8.08 -40.19 15.86
CA ILE A 484 8.75 -41.14 14.98
C ILE A 484 7.71 -41.56 13.93
N PRO A 485 7.93 -41.31 12.62
CA PRO A 485 7.22 -42.04 11.59
C PRO A 485 7.98 -43.33 11.23
N LYS A 486 7.21 -44.38 10.97
CA LYS A 486 7.65 -45.60 10.29
C LYS A 486 8.25 -45.32 8.91
#